data_AF-A0A376LJU0-F1
#
_entry.id   AF-A0A376LJU0-F1
#
_cell.length_a   1.000
_cell.length_b   1.000
_cell.length_c   1.000
_cell.angle_alpha   90.00
_cell.angle_beta   90.00
_cell.angle_gamma   90.00
#
_symmetry.space_group_name_H-M   'P 1'
#
loop_
_entity.id
_entity.type
_entity.pdbx_description
1 polymer ?
#
loop_
_entity_poly.entity_id
_entity_poly.type
_entity_poly.pdbx_seq_one_letter_code
_entity_poly.pdbx_strand_id
1 'polypeptide(L)'
;MLTPLTDTINSMASQFADAVNNQLAQGYDLNGNPGEPLFIYDASNADGPLTVNPDITADELAFSSSPDESGNSDNLQALINISTEPLEIANLGSVTVGQACSSIISNIGIYSQQNQTEVDAASNVYSEAQNQQSSVSGVSMDEEAVNLITYQQIYEANLKVISAGAEIFDSVLEMCS
;
A
#
# COMPACT_ATOMS: atom_id res chain seq x y z
N MET A 1 0.16 6.90 -2.55
CA MET A 1 0.14 6.52 -1.13
C MET A 1 1.53 6.52 -0.49
N LEU A 2 2.59 6.06 -1.18
CA LEU A 2 3.95 6.06 -0.60
C LEU A 2 4.69 7.39 -0.68
N THR A 3 4.36 8.25 -1.65
CA THR A 3 5.07 9.52 -1.89
C THR A 3 5.21 10.40 -0.65
N PRO A 4 4.13 10.68 0.12
CA PRO A 4 4.27 11.51 1.32
C PRO A 4 5.18 10.88 2.38
N LEU A 5 5.18 9.55 2.52
CA LEU A 5 6.04 8.84 3.46
C LEU A 5 7.50 8.87 3.00
N THR A 6 7.75 8.65 1.71
CA THR A 6 9.08 8.74 1.11
C THR A 6 9.63 10.16 1.22
N ASP A 7 8.81 11.19 1.05
CA ASP A 7 9.22 12.59 1.23
C ASP A 7 9.59 12.89 2.69
N THR A 8 8.79 12.40 3.65
CA THR A 8 9.11 12.53 5.08
C THR A 8 10.41 11.83 5.45
N ILE A 9 10.64 10.61 4.95
CA ILE A 9 11.89 9.87 5.20
C ILE A 9 13.10 10.59 4.59
N ASN A 10 12.97 11.08 3.35
CA ASN A 10 14.03 11.86 2.70
C ASN A 10 14.34 13.16 3.44
N SER A 11 13.30 13.87 3.86
CA SER A 11 13.46 15.09 4.65
C SER A 11 14.14 14.80 5.99
N MET A 12 13.70 13.76 6.71
CA MET A 12 14.35 13.35 7.96
C MET A 12 15.84 13.00 7.76
N ALA A 13 16.16 12.24 6.71
CA ALA A 13 17.54 11.87 6.38
C ALA A 13 18.42 13.08 6.07
N SER A 14 17.95 13.98 5.19
CA SER A 14 18.69 15.20 4.84
C SER A 14 18.91 16.12 6.05
N GLN A 15 17.85 16.40 6.83
CA GLN A 15 17.95 17.28 8.00
C GLN A 15 18.87 16.71 9.07
N PHE A 16 18.83 15.40 9.30
CA PHE A 16 19.73 14.75 10.26
C PHE A 16 21.19 14.76 9.78
N ALA A 17 21.44 14.45 8.50
CA ALA A 17 22.77 14.52 7.90
C ALA A 17 23.34 15.94 8.02
N ASP A 18 22.56 16.96 7.65
CA ASP A 18 22.96 18.35 7.71
C ASP A 18 23.24 18.77 9.16
N ALA A 19 22.36 18.44 10.11
CA ALA A 19 22.56 18.80 11.52
C ALA A 19 23.86 18.21 12.08
N VAL A 20 24.11 16.91 11.84
CA VAL A 20 25.32 16.24 12.34
C VAL A 20 26.57 16.76 11.64
N ASN A 21 26.56 16.85 10.31
CA ASN A 21 27.72 17.29 9.55
C ASN A 21 28.07 18.75 9.86
N ASN A 22 27.09 19.63 9.99
CA ASN A 22 27.32 21.02 10.36
C ASN A 22 27.87 21.17 11.78
N GLN A 23 27.50 20.28 12.71
CA GLN A 23 28.08 20.27 14.05
C GLN A 23 29.48 19.68 14.06
N LEU A 24 29.75 18.60 13.32
CA LEU A 24 31.09 18.04 13.16
C LEU A 24 32.06 19.06 12.57
N ALA A 25 31.65 19.81 11.56
CA ALA A 25 32.46 20.85 10.93
C ALA A 25 32.85 22.01 11.86
N GLN A 26 32.18 22.17 13.00
CA GLN A 26 32.53 23.15 14.04
C GLN A 26 33.60 22.64 15.02
N GLY A 27 33.93 21.35 14.98
CA GLY A 27 34.92 20.74 15.84
C GLY A 27 36.23 20.45 15.15
N TYR A 28 37.12 19.81 15.91
CA TYR A 28 38.43 19.36 15.47
C TYR A 28 38.67 17.90 15.84
N ASP A 29 39.35 17.20 14.95
CA ASP A 29 39.72 15.79 15.07
C ASP A 29 40.93 15.57 16.00
N LEU A 30 41.38 14.32 16.14
CA LEU A 30 42.55 13.99 17.00
C LEU A 30 43.88 14.57 16.49
N ASN A 31 43.94 15.00 15.24
CA ASN A 31 45.11 15.59 14.59
C ASN A 31 45.03 17.13 14.55
N GLY A 32 43.95 17.73 15.07
CA GLY A 32 43.70 19.17 15.05
C GLY A 32 43.14 19.70 13.73
N ASN A 33 42.70 18.83 12.82
CA ASN A 33 42.05 19.22 11.57
C ASN A 33 40.56 19.50 11.80
N PRO A 34 39.95 20.39 11.01
CA PRO A 34 38.49 20.59 11.03
C PRO A 34 37.72 19.31 10.69
N GLY A 35 36.52 19.18 11.24
CA GLY A 35 35.66 18.01 10.98
C GLY A 35 35.16 17.88 9.56
N GLU A 36 35.20 16.66 9.06
CA GLU A 36 34.64 16.27 7.78
C GLU A 36 33.21 15.70 7.92
N PRO A 37 32.40 15.67 6.85
CA PRO A 37 31.06 15.10 6.87
C PRO A 37 31.07 13.59 7.19
N LEU A 38 30.33 13.19 8.24
CA LEU A 38 30.12 11.79 8.59
C LEU A 38 29.02 11.13 7.76
N PHE A 39 27.97 11.88 7.42
CA PHE A 39 26.83 11.36 6.68
C PHE A 39 26.76 11.91 5.26
N ILE A 40 26.39 11.07 4.32
CA ILE A 40 26.12 11.44 2.93
C ILE A 40 24.63 11.21 2.68
N TYR A 41 23.94 12.28 2.28
CA TYR A 41 22.55 12.23 1.87
C TYR A 41 22.45 12.10 0.34
N ASP A 42 21.72 11.09 -0.12
CA ASP A 42 21.40 10.89 -1.53
C ASP A 42 20.00 10.27 -1.69
N ALA A 43 19.02 11.10 -2.05
CA ALA A 43 17.64 10.67 -2.28
C ALA A 43 17.48 9.59 -3.35
N SER A 44 18.46 9.43 -4.24
CA SER A 44 18.44 8.47 -5.35
C SER A 44 19.05 7.12 -5.01
N ASN A 45 19.68 6.99 -3.85
CA ASN A 45 20.31 5.75 -3.43
C ASN A 45 19.27 4.66 -3.13
N ALA A 46 19.46 3.50 -3.78
CA ALA A 46 18.55 2.36 -3.68
C ALA A 46 18.54 1.71 -2.28
N ASP A 47 19.65 1.78 -1.54
CA ASP A 47 19.80 1.19 -0.21
C ASP A 47 19.25 2.10 0.90
N GLY A 48 18.87 3.33 0.55
CA GLY A 48 18.30 4.32 1.45
C GLY A 48 19.02 5.66 1.34
N PRO A 49 18.33 6.76 1.70
CA PRO A 49 18.81 8.10 1.39
C PRO A 49 19.95 8.59 2.28
N LEU A 50 20.36 7.82 3.30
CA LEU A 50 21.39 8.20 4.25
C LEU A 50 22.45 7.10 4.34
N THR A 51 23.70 7.47 4.10
CA THR A 51 24.84 6.58 4.22
C THR A 51 25.93 7.22 5.08
N VAL A 52 26.80 6.39 5.66
CA VAL A 52 28.00 6.87 6.35
C VAL A 52 29.10 7.06 5.32
N ASN A 53 29.82 8.17 5.42
CA ASN A 53 30.96 8.46 4.56
C ASN A 53 32.02 7.36 4.72
N PRO A 54 32.37 6.61 3.67
CA PRO A 54 33.34 5.52 3.78
C PRO A 54 34.78 6.01 3.95
N ASP A 55 35.05 7.29 3.63
CA ASP A 55 36.39 7.85 3.66
C ASP A 55 36.77 8.41 5.05
N ILE A 56 35.81 8.54 5.97
CA ILE A 56 36.06 9.01 7.33
C ILE A 56 36.43 7.85 8.26
N THR A 57 37.45 8.06 9.09
CA THR A 57 37.89 7.13 10.13
C THR A 57 37.49 7.65 11.52
N ALA A 58 37.60 6.79 12.54
CA ALA A 58 37.24 7.18 13.91
C ALA A 58 38.11 8.32 14.46
N ASP A 59 39.37 8.43 14.02
CA ASP A 59 40.31 9.46 14.47
C ASP A 59 40.02 10.84 13.86
N GLU A 60 39.26 10.88 12.76
CA GLU A 60 38.82 12.08 12.04
C GLU A 60 37.47 12.61 12.56
N LEU A 61 36.89 11.96 13.57
CA LEU A 61 35.67 12.43 14.22
C LEU A 61 35.98 13.65 15.09
N ALA A 62 35.56 14.80 14.60
CA ALA A 62 35.84 16.10 15.17
C ALA A 62 35.07 16.40 16.47
N PHE A 63 35.42 15.71 17.55
CA PHE A 63 34.71 15.78 18.83
C PHE A 63 35.17 16.88 19.76
N SER A 64 36.33 17.48 19.49
CA SER A 64 36.85 18.60 20.26
C SER A 64 36.30 19.93 19.74
N SER A 65 36.08 20.90 20.63
CA SER A 65 35.81 22.31 20.25
C SER A 65 37.09 23.12 19.96
N SER A 66 38.28 22.53 20.17
CA SER A 66 39.59 23.17 20.06
C SER A 66 40.63 22.28 19.36
N PRO A 67 41.45 22.82 18.43
CA PRO A 67 42.40 22.01 17.65
C PRO A 67 43.52 21.38 18.48
N ASP A 68 43.88 21.99 19.63
CA ASP A 68 45.01 21.55 20.46
C ASP A 68 44.56 20.69 21.67
N GLU A 69 43.27 20.39 21.79
CA GLU A 69 42.68 19.68 22.93
C GLU A 69 42.03 18.36 22.50
N SER A 70 42.82 17.38 22.06
CA SER A 70 42.27 16.09 21.57
C SER A 70 41.49 15.26 22.62
N GLY A 71 41.54 15.64 23.90
CA GLY A 71 40.70 15.07 24.97
C GLY A 71 39.41 15.85 25.27
N ASN A 72 39.17 16.97 24.60
CA ASN A 72 37.96 17.77 24.72
C ASN A 72 36.80 17.06 23.98
N SER A 73 35.63 17.02 24.62
CA SER A 73 34.43 16.36 24.10
C SER A 73 33.23 17.30 24.01
N ASP A 74 33.46 18.61 24.00
CA ASP A 74 32.39 19.61 23.96
C ASP A 74 31.61 19.52 22.65
N ASN A 75 32.29 19.30 21.52
CA ASN A 75 31.59 19.13 20.23
C ASN A 75 30.82 17.80 20.18
N LEU A 76 31.35 16.74 20.80
CA LEU A 76 30.61 15.49 21.00
C LEU A 76 29.33 15.72 21.82
N GLN A 77 29.38 16.52 22.89
CA GLN A 77 28.18 16.84 23.67
C GLN A 77 27.16 17.61 22.83
N ALA A 78 27.60 18.55 21.98
CA ALA A 78 26.73 19.25 21.04
C ALA A 78 26.10 18.28 20.03
N LEU A 79 26.85 17.32 19.49
CA LEU A 79 26.36 16.27 18.61
C LEU A 79 25.28 15.40 19.28
N ILE A 80 25.51 14.99 20.53
CA ILE A 80 24.53 14.21 21.30
C ILE A 80 23.21 15.00 21.46
N ASN A 81 23.29 16.30 21.69
CA ASN A 81 22.12 17.16 21.88
C ASN A 81 21.25 17.27 20.62
N ILE A 82 21.80 17.07 19.41
CA ILE A 82 21.03 17.06 18.15
C ILE A 82 19.87 16.06 18.22
N SER A 83 20.04 14.92 18.90
CA SER A 83 18.99 13.91 19.04
C SER A 83 17.73 14.42 19.75
N THR A 84 17.87 15.47 20.57
CA THR A 84 16.80 16.10 21.34
C THR A 84 16.34 17.44 20.77
N GLU A 85 17.08 18.01 19.82
CA GLU A 85 16.70 19.25 19.15
C GLU A 85 15.64 18.99 18.06
N PRO A 86 14.68 19.90 17.87
CA PRO A 86 13.71 19.79 16.80
C PRO A 86 14.36 20.11 15.44
N LEU A 87 13.98 19.33 14.43
CA LEU A 87 14.33 19.53 13.02
C LEU A 87 13.05 19.78 12.22
N GLU A 88 13.15 20.57 11.15
CA GLU A 88 12.04 20.85 10.26
C GLU A 88 11.86 19.70 9.26
N ILE A 89 10.98 18.75 9.59
CA ILE A 89 10.75 17.55 8.78
C ILE A 89 9.47 17.71 7.96
N ALA A 90 9.57 17.43 6.65
CA ALA A 90 8.44 17.50 5.74
C ALA A 90 7.24 16.70 6.26
N ASN A 91 6.03 17.27 6.13
CA ASN A 91 4.76 16.72 6.60
C ASN A 91 4.60 16.53 8.12
N LEU A 92 5.66 16.75 8.92
CA LEU A 92 5.63 16.65 10.38
C LEU A 92 5.89 17.99 11.08
N GLY A 93 6.53 18.94 10.39
CA GLY A 93 6.95 20.23 10.94
C GLY A 93 8.15 20.08 11.88
N SER A 94 8.24 20.98 12.87
CA SER A 94 9.30 21.01 13.86
C SER A 94 9.14 19.87 14.89
N VAL A 95 9.92 18.81 14.76
CA VAL A 95 9.88 17.64 15.64
C VAL A 95 11.28 17.06 15.85
N THR A 96 11.51 16.36 16.97
CA THR A 96 12.77 15.61 17.14
C THR A 96 12.81 14.38 16.24
N VAL A 97 14.01 13.87 15.96
CA VAL A 97 14.19 12.65 15.15
C VAL A 97 13.42 11.46 15.76
N GLY A 98 13.43 11.32 17.09
CA GLY A 98 12.70 10.26 17.79
C GLY A 98 11.18 10.36 17.63
N GLN A 99 10.63 11.58 17.67
CA GLN A 99 9.22 11.83 17.41
C GLN A 99 8.87 11.53 15.95
N ALA A 100 9.70 11.95 15.00
CA ALA A 100 9.51 11.67 13.59
C ALA A 100 9.45 10.17 13.29
N CYS A 101 10.40 9.39 13.82
CA CYS A 101 10.40 7.93 13.72
C CYS A 101 9.10 7.32 14.28
N SER A 102 8.64 7.79 15.44
CA SER A 102 7.40 7.30 16.06
C SER A 102 6.17 7.61 15.21
N SER A 103 6.10 8.82 14.63
CA SER A 103 5.03 9.23 13.73
C SER A 103 5.01 8.43 12.43
N ILE A 104 6.18 8.15 11.84
CA ILE A 104 6.31 7.31 10.63
C ILE A 104 5.75 5.91 10.91
N ILE A 105 6.18 5.27 11.99
CA ILE A 105 5.71 3.92 12.39
C ILE A 105 4.20 3.92 12.64
N SER A 106 3.69 4.93 13.34
CA SER A 106 2.25 5.06 13.61
C SER A 106 1.43 5.22 12.33
N ASN A 107 1.86 6.07 11.39
CA ASN A 107 1.20 6.26 10.10
C ASN A 107 1.18 4.97 9.28
N ILE A 108 2.28 4.23 9.23
CA ILE A 108 2.32 2.91 8.57
C ILE A 108 1.29 1.96 9.17
N GLY A 109 1.17 1.92 10.50
CA GLY A 109 0.16 1.10 11.18
C GLY A 109 -1.27 1.49 10.81
N ILE A 110 -1.57 2.80 10.79
CA ILE A 110 -2.88 3.33 10.40
C ILE A 110 -3.20 2.96 8.95
N TYR A 111 -2.28 3.19 8.00
CA TYR A 111 -2.48 2.85 6.60
C TYR A 111 -2.64 1.35 6.37
N SER A 112 -1.86 0.52 7.09
CA SER A 112 -2.01 -0.93 7.03
C SER A 112 -3.40 -1.38 7.48
N GLN A 113 -3.90 -0.83 8.59
CA GLN A 113 -5.22 -1.16 9.10
C GLN A 113 -6.34 -0.70 8.16
N GLN A 114 -6.22 0.51 7.59
CA GLN A 114 -7.16 1.03 6.61
C GLN A 114 -7.22 0.15 5.35
N ASN A 115 -6.05 -0.19 4.79
CA ASN A 115 -5.98 -1.05 3.61
C ASN A 115 -6.60 -2.42 3.86
N GLN A 116 -6.40 -3.02 5.04
CA GLN A 116 -7.03 -4.29 5.38
C GLN A 116 -8.56 -4.18 5.39
N THR A 117 -9.10 -3.14 6.02
CA THR A 117 -10.55 -2.89 6.06
C THR A 117 -11.12 -2.65 4.66
N GLU A 118 -10.41 -1.93 3.78
CA GLU A 118 -10.82 -1.72 2.39
C GLU A 118 -10.82 -3.02 1.58
N VAL A 119 -9.80 -3.86 1.76
CA VAL A 119 -9.73 -5.19 1.12
C VAL A 119 -10.89 -6.08 1.56
N ASP A 120 -11.19 -6.12 2.86
CA ASP A 120 -12.30 -6.91 3.39
C ASP A 120 -13.65 -6.42 2.84
N ALA A 121 -13.85 -5.11 2.80
CA ALA A 121 -15.05 -4.50 2.21
C ALA A 121 -15.18 -4.81 0.71
N ALA A 122 -14.09 -4.67 -0.06
CA ALA A 122 -14.05 -4.99 -1.48
C ALA A 122 -14.34 -6.48 -1.74
N SER A 123 -13.81 -7.37 -0.90
CA SER A 123 -14.07 -8.82 -0.96
C SER A 123 -15.54 -9.15 -0.72
N ASN A 124 -16.17 -8.49 0.25
CA ASN A 124 -17.60 -8.65 0.51
C ASN A 124 -18.46 -8.18 -0.66
N VAL A 125 -18.16 -6.99 -1.21
CA VAL A 125 -18.85 -6.46 -2.40
C VAL A 125 -18.67 -7.37 -3.60
N TYR A 126 -17.46 -7.89 -3.82
CA TYR A 126 -17.18 -8.84 -4.88
C TYR A 126 -18.02 -10.13 -4.73
N SER A 127 -18.08 -10.68 -3.52
CA SER A 127 -18.86 -11.90 -3.23
C SER A 127 -20.35 -11.68 -3.46
N GLU A 128 -20.88 -10.53 -3.03
CA GLU A 128 -22.28 -10.15 -3.24
C GLU A 128 -22.60 -10.00 -4.74
N ALA A 129 -21.71 -9.36 -5.50
CA ALA A 129 -21.87 -9.23 -6.95
C ALA A 129 -21.85 -10.60 -7.65
N GLN A 130 -21.00 -11.54 -7.20
CA GLN A 130 -20.95 -12.91 -7.72
C GLN A 130 -22.26 -13.67 -7.41
N ASN A 131 -22.82 -13.50 -6.21
CA ASN A 131 -24.10 -14.09 -5.83
C ASN A 131 -25.24 -13.54 -6.68
N GLN A 132 -25.29 -12.22 -6.90
CA GLN A 132 -26.30 -11.59 -7.76
C GLN A 132 -26.18 -12.05 -9.22
N GLN A 133 -24.96 -12.14 -9.74
CA GLN A 133 -24.72 -12.68 -11.08
C GLN A 133 -25.23 -14.13 -11.18
N SER A 134 -24.90 -14.97 -10.20
CA SER A 134 -25.33 -16.37 -10.16
C SER A 134 -26.85 -16.52 -10.01
N SER A 135 -27.51 -15.60 -9.30
CA SER A 135 -28.97 -15.57 -9.14
C SER A 135 -29.68 -15.19 -10.45
N VAL A 136 -29.15 -14.22 -11.21
CA VAL A 136 -29.72 -13.82 -12.50
C VAL A 136 -29.38 -14.81 -13.62
N SER A 137 -28.19 -15.41 -13.58
CA SER A 137 -27.71 -16.34 -14.61
C SER A 137 -28.06 -17.80 -14.29
N GLY A 138 -28.59 -18.06 -13.10
CA GLY A 138 -28.97 -19.38 -12.62
C GLY A 138 -30.25 -19.84 -13.30
N VAL A 139 -30.14 -20.87 -14.13
CA VAL A 139 -31.29 -21.58 -14.69
C VAL A 139 -31.69 -22.68 -13.71
N SER A 140 -32.96 -22.72 -13.32
CA SER A 140 -33.47 -23.77 -12.44
C SER A 140 -33.82 -25.01 -13.26
N MET A 141 -33.03 -26.08 -13.12
CA MET A 141 -33.29 -27.37 -13.80
C MET A 141 -34.69 -27.91 -13.51
N ASP A 142 -35.27 -27.61 -12.34
CA ASP A 142 -36.62 -28.01 -11.99
C ASP A 142 -37.68 -27.21 -12.76
N GLU A 143 -37.49 -25.90 -12.94
CA GLU A 143 -38.36 -25.09 -13.81
C GLU A 143 -38.20 -25.49 -15.29
N GLU A 144 -36.98 -25.74 -15.75
CA GLU A 144 -36.76 -26.24 -17.11
C GLU A 144 -37.35 -27.63 -17.31
N ALA A 145 -37.30 -28.53 -16.32
CA ALA A 145 -37.94 -29.84 -16.39
C ALA A 145 -39.48 -29.73 -16.38
N VAL A 146 -40.06 -28.86 -15.56
CA VAL A 146 -41.51 -28.59 -15.56
C VAL A 146 -41.94 -28.01 -16.91
N ASN A 147 -41.22 -27.01 -17.41
CA ASN A 147 -41.48 -26.43 -18.73
C ASN A 147 -41.35 -27.48 -19.85
N LEU A 148 -40.34 -28.36 -19.77
CA LEU A 148 -40.17 -29.47 -20.71
C LEU A 148 -41.35 -30.45 -20.68
N ILE A 149 -41.85 -30.80 -19.49
CA ILE A 149 -43.04 -31.66 -19.33
C ILE A 149 -44.28 -30.95 -19.89
N THR A 150 -44.45 -29.66 -19.61
CA THR A 150 -45.56 -28.87 -20.18
C THR A 150 -45.49 -28.81 -21.71
N TYR A 151 -44.31 -28.60 -22.29
CA TYR A 151 -44.13 -28.64 -23.75
C TYR A 151 -44.46 -30.02 -24.33
N GLN A 152 -44.08 -31.11 -23.66
CA GLN A 152 -44.46 -32.46 -24.06
C GLN A 152 -45.97 -32.68 -24.00
N GLN A 153 -46.64 -32.24 -22.93
CA GLN A 153 -48.10 -32.35 -22.81
C GLN A 153 -48.84 -31.54 -23.88
N ILE A 154 -48.38 -30.31 -24.17
CA ILE A 154 -48.94 -29.49 -25.25
C ILE A 154 -48.73 -30.16 -26.61
N TYR A 155 -47.57 -30.76 -26.84
CA TYR A 155 -47.29 -31.50 -28.07
C TYR A 155 -48.22 -32.70 -28.24
N GLU A 156 -48.41 -33.51 -27.20
CA GLU A 156 -49.36 -34.63 -27.20
C GLU A 156 -50.81 -34.17 -27.41
N ALA A 157 -51.21 -33.04 -26.79
CA ALA A 157 -52.52 -32.45 -26.99
C ALA A 157 -52.72 -31.99 -28.45
N ASN A 158 -51.72 -31.34 -29.05
CA ASN A 158 -51.75 -30.95 -30.47
C ASN A 158 -51.86 -32.16 -31.39
N LEU A 159 -51.15 -33.27 -31.11
CA LEU A 159 -51.29 -34.51 -31.87
C LEU A 159 -52.71 -35.08 -31.80
N LYS A 160 -53.37 -35.03 -30.64
CA LYS A 160 -54.78 -35.44 -30.49
C LYS A 160 -55.74 -34.55 -31.27
N VAL A 161 -55.49 -33.24 -31.32
CA VAL A 161 -56.27 -32.30 -32.13
C VAL A 161 -56.11 -32.60 -33.62
N ILE A 162 -54.89 -32.89 -34.07
CA ILE A 162 -54.61 -33.29 -35.45
C ILE A 162 -55.33 -34.60 -35.80
N SER A 163 -55.27 -35.62 -34.93
CA SER A 163 -55.94 -36.89 -35.19
C SER A 163 -57.47 -36.75 -35.22
N ALA A 164 -58.05 -35.99 -34.29
CA ALA A 164 -59.48 -35.70 -34.30
C ALA A 164 -59.90 -34.89 -35.55
N GLY A 165 -59.06 -33.94 -35.98
CA GLY A 165 -59.26 -33.20 -37.22
C GLY A 165 -59.23 -34.10 -38.46
N ALA A 166 -58.30 -35.07 -38.50
CA ALA A 166 -58.22 -36.07 -39.56
C ALA A 166 -59.45 -36.98 -39.57
N GLU A 167 -59.92 -37.46 -38.41
CA GLU A 167 -61.14 -38.27 -38.30
C GLU A 167 -62.39 -37.52 -38.79
N ILE A 168 -62.50 -36.23 -38.45
CA ILE A 168 -63.60 -35.38 -38.95
C ILE A 168 -63.50 -35.22 -40.47
N PHE A 169 -62.29 -35.00 -41.00
CA PHE A 169 -62.05 -34.86 -42.42
C PHE A 169 -62.41 -36.13 -43.20
N ASP A 170 -61.98 -37.29 -42.71
CA ASP A 170 -62.31 -38.59 -43.30
C ASP A 170 -63.82 -38.87 -43.24
N SER A 171 -64.48 -38.56 -42.11
CA SER A 171 -65.94 -38.74 -41.97
C SER A 171 -66.73 -37.87 -42.95
N VAL A 172 -66.30 -36.62 -43.19
CA VAL A 172 -66.93 -35.73 -44.19
C VAL A 172 -66.73 -36.26 -45.61
N LEU A 173 -65.56 -36.83 -45.92
CA LEU A 173 -65.31 -37.46 -47.22
C LEU A 173 -66.20 -38.69 -47.43
N GLU A 174 -66.36 -39.55 -46.41
CA GLU A 174 -67.22 -40.74 -46.47
C GLU A 174 -68.71 -40.39 -46.64
N MET A 175 -69.16 -39.25 -46.12
CA MET A 175 -70.53 -38.76 -46.34
C MET A 175 -70.77 -38.19 -47.75
N CYS A 176 -69.71 -37.84 -48.47
CA CYS A 176 -69.80 -37.28 -49.83
C CYS A 176 -69.57 -38.31 -50.95
N SER A 177 -69.22 -39.56 -50.61
CA SER A 177 -69.17 -40.71 -51.53
C SER A 177 -70.45 -41.53 -51.51
#